data_AF-A0A6G3WVG3-F1
#
_entry.id   AF-A0A6G3WVG3-F1
#
_cell.length_a   1.000
_cell.length_b   1.000
_cell.length_c   1.000
_cell.angle_alpha   90.00
_cell.angle_beta   90.00
_cell.angle_gamma   90.00
#
_symmetry.space_group_name_H-M   'P 1'
#
loop_
_entity.id
_entity.type
_entity.pdbx_description
1 polymer ?
#
loop_
_entity_poly.entity_id
_entity_poly.type
_entity_poly.pdbx_seq_one_letter_code
_entity_poly.pdbx_strand_id
1 'polypeptide(L)' 'PVHIDQIVFTVNSFTGQTFQEVQNAFCRIVDETNGQELARYTLDGGGQYTAQIMAKVHRAGSGWKMTALGNPANGRTFQ' A
#
# COMPACT_ATOMS: atom_id res chain seq x y z
N PRO A 1 -0.47 2.70 -21.26
CA PRO A 1 -0.29 1.33 -21.81
C PRO A 1 -1.59 0.52 -21.75
N VAL A 2 -2.00 -0.10 -22.87
CA VAL A 2 -3.31 -0.76 -23.01
C VAL A 2 -3.39 -2.15 -22.36
N HIS A 3 -2.25 -2.76 -22.05
CA HIS A 3 -2.13 -4.11 -21.50
C HIS A 3 -2.02 -4.14 -19.96
N ILE A 4 -2.21 -3.00 -19.28
CA ILE A 4 -2.18 -2.94 -17.81
C ILE A 4 -3.61 -3.01 -17.28
N ASP A 5 -3.90 -4.08 -16.55
CA ASP A 5 -5.21 -4.33 -15.93
C ASP A 5 -5.28 -3.84 -14.49
N GLN A 6 -4.16 -3.89 -13.77
CA GLN A 6 -4.06 -3.60 -12.35
C GLN A 6 -2.75 -2.93 -11.99
N ILE A 7 -2.81 -2.03 -11.01
CA ILE A 7 -1.67 -1.41 -10.33
C ILE A 7 -1.84 -1.74 -8.85
N VAL A 8 -0.82 -2.31 -8.23
CA VAL A 8 -0.84 -2.67 -6.81
C VAL A 8 0.13 -1.77 -6.06
N PHE A 9 -0.34 -1.19 -4.96
CA PHE A 9 0.45 -0.36 -4.07
C PHE A 9 0.89 -1.20 -2.88
N THR A 10 2.20 -1.26 -2.66
CA THR A 10 2.80 -1.98 -1.54
C THR A 10 3.74 -1.04 -0.78
N VAL A 11 3.92 -1.31 0.51
CA VAL A 11 4.94 -0.67 1.34
C VAL A 11 5.86 -1.75 1.88
N ASN A 12 7.14 -1.42 2.02
CA ASN A 12 8.20 -2.34 2.44
C ASN A 12 9.19 -1.59 3.35
N SER A 13 9.59 -2.24 4.44
CA SER A 13 10.69 -1.83 5.29
C SER A 13 12.02 -2.25 4.65
N PHE A 14 12.76 -1.28 4.10
CA PHE A 14 14.00 -1.52 3.37
C PHE A 14 15.12 -2.10 4.25
N THR A 15 15.21 -1.62 5.49
CA THR A 15 16.22 -2.04 6.47
C THR A 15 15.80 -3.24 7.32
N GLY A 16 14.65 -3.85 7.01
CA GLY A 16 14.23 -5.13 7.59
C GLY A 16 13.54 -5.04 8.95
N GLN A 17 13.34 -3.85 9.51
CA GLN A 17 12.54 -3.69 10.72
C GLN A 17 11.09 -4.11 10.45
N THR A 18 10.50 -4.82 11.38
CA THR A 18 9.07 -5.13 11.39
C THR A 18 8.27 -3.88 11.73
N PHE A 19 7.00 -3.84 11.36
CA PHE A 19 6.14 -2.71 11.75
C PHE A 19 5.82 -2.64 13.25
N GLN A 20 6.20 -3.65 14.05
CA GLN A 20 6.21 -3.55 15.52
C GLN A 20 7.27 -2.56 16.02
N GLU A 21 8.37 -2.43 15.30
CA GLU A 21 9.55 -1.66 15.72
C GLU A 21 9.51 -0.22 15.19
N VAL A 22 8.67 0.05 14.19
CA VAL A 22 8.55 1.37 13.55
C VAL A 22 7.37 2.14 14.16
N GLN A 23 7.69 3.13 14.99
CA GLN A 23 6.70 4.03 15.57
C GLN A 23 6.16 5.02 14.53
N ASN A 24 4.89 5.42 14.67
CA ASN A 24 4.21 6.37 13.78
C ASN A 24 4.26 5.97 12.29
N ALA A 25 4.31 4.67 12.00
CA ALA A 25 4.26 4.17 10.64
C ALA A 25 2.82 4.26 10.11
N PHE A 26 2.60 5.00 9.04
CA PHE A 26 1.34 5.03 8.32
C PHE A 26 1.54 5.32 6.83
N CYS A 27 0.56 4.98 6.02
CA CYS A 27 0.53 5.27 4.59
C CYS A 27 -0.84 5.83 4.20
N ARG A 28 -0.86 6.70 3.19
CA ARG A 28 -2.09 7.32 2.68
C ARG A 28 -2.10 7.35 1.15
N ILE A 29 -3.28 7.20 0.58
CA ILE A 29 -3.55 7.40 -0.84
C ILE A 29 -4.38 8.66 -0.96
N VAL A 30 -3.88 9.62 -1.73
CA VAL A 30 -4.50 10.95 -1.86
C VAL A 30 -4.69 11.27 -3.33
N ASP A 31 -5.87 11.81 -3.64
CA ASP A 31 -6.15 12.39 -4.95
C ASP A 31 -5.48 13.77 -5.02
N GLU A 32 -4.49 13.92 -5.89
CA GLU A 32 -3.73 15.16 -6.03
C GLU A 32 -4.55 16.31 -6.65
N THR A 33 -5.68 16.03 -7.29
CA THR A 33 -6.51 17.05 -7.94
C THR A 33 -7.29 17.89 -6.94
N ASN A 34 -7.69 17.28 -5.81
CA ASN A 34 -8.55 17.89 -4.80
C ASN A 34 -8.03 17.72 -3.36
N GLY A 35 -6.92 17.00 -3.17
CA GLY A 35 -6.32 16.73 -1.86
C GLY A 35 -7.10 15.71 -1.02
N GLN A 36 -8.11 15.04 -1.57
CA GLN A 36 -8.93 14.09 -0.84
C GLN A 36 -8.13 12.85 -0.47
N GLU A 37 -8.10 12.52 0.82
CA GLU A 37 -7.55 11.25 1.27
C GLU A 37 -8.54 10.12 0.96
N LEU A 38 -8.17 9.28 0.00
CA LEU A 38 -8.97 8.15 -0.45
C LEU A 38 -8.83 6.93 0.46
N ALA A 39 -7.66 6.79 1.10
CA ALA A 39 -7.39 5.74 2.07
C ALA A 39 -6.24 6.15 3.01
N ARG A 40 -6.29 5.65 4.25
CA ARG A 40 -5.21 5.71 5.23
C ARG A 40 -5.07 4.39 5.95
N TYR A 41 -3.83 3.97 6.12
CA TYR A 41 -3.45 2.75 6.81
C TYR A 41 -2.46 3.08 7.91
N THR A 42 -2.83 2.74 9.14
CA THR A 42 -1.92 2.77 10.27
C THR A 42 -1.18 1.44 10.33
N LEU A 43 0.15 1.51 10.29
CA LEU A 43 1.06 0.36 10.34
C LEU A 43 1.73 0.24 11.71
N ASP A 44 1.72 1.31 12.51
CA ASP A 44 2.29 1.31 13.84
C ASP A 44 1.67 0.22 14.73
N GLY A 45 2.49 -0.34 15.63
CA GLY A 45 2.07 -1.46 16.47
C GLY A 45 1.62 -2.70 15.68
N GLY A 46 2.05 -2.82 14.41
CA GLY A 46 1.70 -3.91 13.51
C GLY A 46 2.20 -5.28 13.98
N GLY A 47 2.24 -6.24 13.07
CA GLY A 47 2.76 -7.59 13.36
C GLY A 47 4.24 -7.75 13.01
N GLN A 48 4.75 -8.97 13.19
CA GLN A 48 6.08 -9.37 12.75
C GLN A 48 6.15 -9.54 11.23
N TYR A 49 5.83 -8.48 10.49
CA TYR A 49 5.88 -8.42 9.05
C TYR A 49 6.57 -7.12 8.60
N THR A 50 7.26 -7.19 7.47
CA THR A 50 8.13 -6.13 6.95
C THR A 50 7.52 -5.41 5.74
N ALA A 51 6.35 -5.86 5.26
CA ALA A 51 5.63 -5.24 4.16
C ALA A 51 4.11 -5.32 4.33
N GLN A 52 3.40 -4.50 3.57
CA GLN A 52 1.95 -4.56 3.48
C GLN A 52 1.51 -4.29 2.03
N ILE A 53 0.55 -5.09 1.56
CA ILE A 53 -0.15 -4.85 0.30
C ILE A 53 -1.32 -3.91 0.61
N MET A 54 -1.19 -2.66 0.19
CA MET A 54 -2.06 -1.57 0.64
C MET A 54 -3.39 -1.62 -0.10
N ALA A 55 -3.33 -1.44 -1.41
CA ALA A 55 -4.50 -1.30 -2.26
C ALA A 55 -4.16 -1.72 -3.68
N LYS A 56 -5.21 -1.95 -4.48
CA LYS A 56 -5.08 -2.09 -5.93
C LYS A 56 -6.00 -1.12 -6.65
N VAL A 57 -5.52 -0.60 -7.76
CA VAL A 57 -6.31 0.14 -8.74
C VAL A 57 -6.44 -0.77 -9.96
N HIS A 58 -7.67 -1.10 -10.35
CA HIS A 58 -7.95 -2.04 -11.44
C HIS A 58 -8.97 -1.49 -12.40
N ARG A 59 -8.95 -1.94 -13.65
CA ARG A 59 -9.96 -1.57 -14.64
C ARG A 59 -11.33 -2.10 -14.23
N ALA A 60 -12.33 -1.23 -14.29
CA ALA A 60 -13.73 -1.56 -14.03
C ALA A 60 -14.61 -0.75 -15.00
N GLY A 61 -15.31 -1.44 -15.91
CA GLY A 61 -16.08 -0.78 -16.97
C GLY A 61 -15.19 0.08 -17.86
N SER A 62 -15.56 1.34 -18.05
CA SER A 62 -14.79 2.34 -18.81
C SER A 62 -13.72 3.07 -17.98
N GLY A 63 -13.57 2.76 -16.69
CA GLY A 63 -12.72 3.50 -15.76
C GLY A 63 -11.82 2.64 -14.89
N TRP A 64 -11.27 3.28 -13.85
CA TRP A 64 -10.46 2.64 -12.82
C TRP A 64 -11.20 2.64 -11.49
N LYS A 65 -11.08 1.55 -10.74
CA LYS A 65 -11.62 1.41 -9.39
C LYS A 65 -10.50 1.07 -8.41
N MET A 66 -10.49 1.76 -7.28
CA MET A 66 -9.60 1.44 -6.16
C MET A 66 -10.26 0.42 -5.22
N THR A 67 -9.45 -0.50 -4.68
CA THR A 67 -9.85 -1.44 -3.63
C THR A 67 -8.77 -1.47 -2.57
N ALA A 68 -9.17 -1.13 -1.35
CA ALA A 68 -8.37 -1.30 -0.14
C ALA A 68 -8.14 -2.80 0.14
N LEU A 69 -6.90 -3.19 0.43
CA LEU A 69 -6.51 -4.57 0.74
C LEU A 69 -6.03 -4.69 2.19
N GLY A 70 -4.94 -3.99 2.56
CA GLY A 70 -4.41 -3.99 3.93
C GLY A 70 -3.79 -5.33 4.36
N ASN A 71 -3.31 -6.14 3.44
CA ASN A 71 -2.82 -7.49 3.73
C ASN A 71 -1.35 -7.45 4.18
N PRO A 72 -0.99 -8.00 5.35
CA PRO A 72 0.40 -8.19 5.76
C PRO A 72 1.21 -9.02 4.76
N ALA A 73 2.50 -8.70 4.60
CA ALA A 73 3.41 -9.40 3.71
C ALA A 73 4.86 -9.36 4.23
N ASN A 74 5.70 -10.23 3.69
CA ASN A 74 7.15 -10.19 3.93
C ASN A 74 7.84 -9.53 2.74
N GLY A 75 8.35 -8.33 2.96
CA GLY A 75 9.11 -7.57 1.99
C GLY A 75 10.56 -8.00 1.98
N ARG A 76 11.17 -7.93 0.80
CA ARG A 76 12.63 -8.01 0.64
C ARG A 76 13.05 -6.92 -0.33
N THR A 77 14.20 -6.34 -0.07
CA THR A 77 14.88 -5.50 -1.05
C THR A 77 15.47 -6.42 -2.12
N PHE A 78 15.23 -6.09 -3.39
CA PHE A 78 15.94 -6.73 -4.50
C PHE A 78 17.38 -6.19 -4.50
N GLN A 79 18.36 -7.10 -4.39
CA GLN A 79 19.78 -6.81 -4.62
C GLN A 79 20.21 -7.41 -5.95
#